data_AF-A0A538GJU3-F1
#
_entry.id   AF-A0A538GJU3-F1
#
_cell.length_a   1.000
_cell.length_b   1.000
_cell.length_c   1.000
_cell.angle_alpha   90.00
_cell.angle_beta   90.00
_cell.angle_gamma   90.00
#
_symmetry.space_group_name_H-M   'P 1'
#
loop_
_entity.id
_entity.type
_entity.pdbx_description
1 polymer ?
#
loop_
_entity_poly.entity_id
_entity_poly.type
_entity_poly.pdbx_seq_one_letter_code
_entity_poly.pdbx_strand_id
1 'polypeptide(L)'
;MALDKQTEERIEQPVSEEAERDTRLTPAQAVERMRLRVPARGNRKLRTLLERVNKDKQLKAWWHVANVNAVARMQINDHSWVHVQIVANIALKLLRQLTKHGVEPSLVTDYGLERDDAEVVVTLGALLHCVG
;
A
#
# COMPACT_ATOMS: atom_id res chain seq x y z
N MET A 1 -3.25 -0.57 -27.86
CA MET A 1 -1.98 0.19 -27.75
C MET A 1 -0.91 -0.81 -27.38
N ALA A 2 0.15 -0.93 -28.18
CA ALA A 2 1.32 -1.71 -27.80
C ALA A 2 2.08 -0.94 -26.70
N LEU A 3 2.63 -1.67 -25.73
CA LEU A 3 3.47 -1.07 -24.69
C LEU A 3 4.78 -0.59 -25.33
N ASP A 4 5.44 0.39 -24.73
CA ASP A 4 6.77 0.76 -25.21
C ASP A 4 7.78 -0.32 -24.78
N LYS A 5 8.84 -0.49 -25.58
CA LYS A 5 9.87 -1.53 -25.35
C LYS A 5 10.46 -1.52 -23.94
N GLN A 6 10.62 -0.34 -23.34
CA GLN A 6 11.21 -0.23 -22.01
C GLN A 6 10.24 -0.77 -20.93
N THR A 7 8.94 -0.60 -21.16
CA THR A 7 7.89 -1.17 -20.32
C THR A 7 7.79 -2.69 -20.53
N GLU A 8 7.86 -3.17 -21.78
CA GLU A 8 7.88 -4.62 -22.07
C GLU A 8 9.09 -5.31 -21.42
N GLU A 9 10.29 -4.76 -21.59
CA GLU A 9 11.52 -5.28 -20.97
C GLU A 9 11.49 -5.30 -19.45
N ARG A 10 10.73 -4.39 -18.81
CA ARG A 10 10.53 -4.39 -17.36
C ARG A 10 9.56 -5.45 -16.87
N ILE A 11 8.55 -5.78 -17.68
CA ILE A 11 7.55 -6.81 -17.35
C ILE A 11 8.16 -8.21 -17.49
N GLU A 12 9.05 -8.40 -18.46
CA GLU A 12 9.73 -9.68 -18.71
C GLU A 12 10.92 -9.93 -17.78
N GLN A 13 11.29 -8.97 -16.92
CA GLN A 13 12.38 -9.15 -15.98
C GLN A 13 12.03 -10.22 -14.93
N PRO A 14 12.97 -11.15 -14.65
CA PRO A 14 12.78 -12.12 -13.59
C PRO A 14 12.63 -11.43 -12.24
N VAL A 15 12.04 -12.14 -11.28
CA VAL A 15 11.93 -11.64 -9.91
C VAL A 15 13.32 -11.28 -9.39
N SER A 16 13.44 -10.12 -8.74
CA SER A 16 14.73 -9.70 -8.20
C SER A 16 15.17 -10.63 -7.08
N GLU A 17 16.47 -10.87 -6.96
CA GLU A 17 17.01 -11.71 -5.88
C GLU A 17 16.66 -11.16 -4.49
N GLU A 18 16.48 -9.83 -4.38
CA GLU A 18 16.05 -9.19 -3.14
C GLU A 18 14.62 -9.58 -2.77
N ALA A 19 13.70 -9.54 -3.74
CA ALA A 19 12.33 -9.98 -3.54
C ALA A 19 12.26 -11.46 -3.16
N GLU A 20 13.07 -12.31 -3.80
CA GLU A 20 13.17 -13.73 -3.41
C GLU A 20 13.69 -13.90 -1.99
N ARG A 21 14.76 -13.19 -1.60
CA ARG A 21 15.32 -13.24 -0.23
C ARG A 21 14.28 -12.81 0.80
N ASP A 22 13.49 -11.78 0.50
CA ASP A 22 12.46 -11.27 1.40
C ASP A 22 11.33 -12.30 1.64
N THR A 23 11.00 -13.14 0.65
CA THR A 23 10.04 -14.24 0.86
C THR A 23 10.54 -15.36 1.76
N ARG A 24 11.87 -15.47 1.95
CA ARG A 24 12.49 -16.52 2.78
C ARG A 24 12.66 -16.10 4.24
N LEU A 25 12.36 -14.84 4.59
CA LEU A 25 12.37 -14.37 5.97
C LEU A 25 11.29 -15.10 6.77
N THR A 26 11.56 -15.36 8.06
CA THR A 26 10.49 -15.77 8.97
C THR A 26 9.47 -14.62 9.12
N PRO A 27 8.19 -14.92 9.42
CA PRO A 27 7.19 -13.86 9.63
C PRO A 27 7.62 -12.81 10.66
N ALA A 28 8.28 -13.22 11.75
CA ALA A 28 8.77 -12.29 12.77
C ALA A 28 9.84 -11.32 12.21
N GLN A 29 10.82 -11.84 11.48
CA GLN A 29 11.89 -11.03 10.86
C GLN A 29 11.33 -10.09 9.79
N ALA A 30 10.39 -10.57 8.98
CA ALA A 30 9.75 -9.75 7.95
C ALA A 30 8.97 -8.59 8.58
N VAL A 31 8.10 -8.88 9.56
CA VAL A 31 7.27 -7.89 10.27
C VAL A 31 8.10 -6.80 10.94
N GLU A 32 9.25 -7.15 11.51
CA GLU A 32 10.14 -6.19 12.20
C GLU A 32 10.71 -5.13 11.24
N ARG A 33 10.99 -5.51 9.99
CA ARG A 33 11.54 -4.60 8.96
C ARG A 33 10.51 -3.62 8.40
N MET A 34 9.21 -3.92 8.53
CA MET A 34 8.16 -3.15 7.89
C MET A 34 7.84 -1.87 8.66
N ARG A 35 7.92 -0.73 7.99
CA ARG A 35 7.51 0.56 8.54
C ARG A 35 6.81 1.41 7.48
N LEU A 36 5.50 1.52 7.57
CA LEU A 36 4.69 2.36 6.70
C LEU A 36 4.94 3.84 7.00
N ARG A 37 5.30 4.60 5.97
CA ARG A 37 5.47 6.06 6.03
C ARG A 37 4.66 6.72 4.91
N VAL A 38 3.61 7.44 5.30
CA VAL A 38 2.85 8.32 4.40
C VAL A 38 2.66 9.70 5.04
N PRO A 39 2.57 10.79 4.25
CA PRO A 39 2.48 12.13 4.79
C PRO A 39 1.09 12.41 5.36
N ALA A 40 0.97 12.35 6.69
CA ALA A 40 -0.29 12.63 7.38
C ALA A 40 -0.67 14.13 7.41
N ARG A 41 0.30 15.04 7.16
CA ARG A 41 0.09 16.51 7.20
C ARG A 41 -0.63 16.92 8.49
N GLY A 42 -1.72 17.68 8.40
CA GLY A 42 -2.53 18.16 9.53
C GLY A 42 -3.52 17.13 10.10
N ASN A 43 -3.78 16.02 9.40
CA ASN A 43 -4.81 15.07 9.77
C ASN A 43 -4.39 14.21 10.97
N ARG A 44 -4.96 14.49 12.14
CA ARG A 44 -4.66 13.76 13.38
C ARG A 44 -5.16 12.31 13.35
N LYS A 45 -6.32 12.06 12.73
CA LYS A 45 -6.92 10.72 12.61
C LYS A 45 -5.99 9.81 11.79
N LEU A 46 -5.44 10.31 10.69
CA LEU A 46 -4.47 9.60 9.86
C LEU A 46 -3.16 9.34 10.63
N ARG A 47 -2.63 10.28 11.42
CA ARG A 47 -1.45 10.01 12.27
C ARG A 47 -1.69 8.84 13.23
N THR A 48 -2.83 8.85 13.93
CA THR A 48 -3.20 7.75 14.83
C THR A 48 -3.35 6.42 14.09
N LEU A 49 -3.94 6.42 12.88
CA LEU A 49 -4.00 5.23 12.04
C LEU A 49 -2.60 4.68 11.75
N LEU A 50 -1.67 5.53 11.29
CA LEU A 50 -0.31 5.11 10.94
C LEU A 50 0.47 4.56 12.14
N GLU A 51 0.26 5.10 13.33
CA GLU A 51 0.84 4.55 14.57
C GLU A 51 0.30 3.16 14.88
N ARG A 52 -1.01 2.93 14.72
CA ARG A 52 -1.65 1.63 14.96
C ARG A 52 -1.17 0.60 13.92
N VAL A 53 -1.23 0.95 12.64
CA VAL A 53 -0.77 0.09 11.53
C VAL A 53 0.70 -0.31 11.72
N ASN A 54 1.57 0.61 12.11
CA ASN A 54 2.98 0.30 12.33
C ASN A 54 3.24 -0.58 13.57
N LYS A 55 2.32 -0.66 14.52
CA LYS A 55 2.39 -1.54 15.69
C LYS A 55 1.68 -2.88 15.46
N ASP A 56 0.83 -2.97 14.45
CA ASP A 56 0.04 -4.16 14.14
C ASP A 56 0.89 -5.23 13.45
N LYS A 57 1.16 -6.32 14.18
CA LYS A 57 1.93 -7.47 13.67
C LYS A 57 1.11 -8.33 12.72
N GLN A 58 -0.21 -8.41 12.90
CA GLN A 58 -1.09 -9.25 12.10
C GLN A 58 -1.23 -8.68 10.70
N LEU A 59 -1.50 -7.38 10.59
CA LEU A 59 -1.59 -6.69 9.30
C LEU A 59 -0.29 -6.84 8.49
N LYS A 60 0.87 -6.64 9.14
CA LYS A 60 2.18 -6.83 8.51
C LYS A 60 2.44 -8.28 8.09
N ALA A 61 1.96 -9.25 8.86
CA ALA A 61 2.06 -10.65 8.49
C ALA A 61 1.22 -10.97 7.25
N TRP A 62 0.04 -10.35 7.09
CA TRP A 62 -0.74 -10.49 5.86
C TRP A 62 -0.01 -9.95 4.63
N TRP A 63 0.64 -8.78 4.74
CA TRP A 63 1.48 -8.25 3.65
C TRP A 63 2.64 -9.19 3.30
N HIS A 64 3.28 -9.79 4.31
CA HIS A 64 4.35 -10.75 4.07
C HIS A 64 3.84 -11.99 3.33
N VAL A 65 2.72 -12.58 3.76
CA VAL A 65 2.15 -13.77 3.11
C VAL A 65 1.66 -13.46 1.70
N ALA A 66 1.08 -12.28 1.47
CA ALA A 66 0.71 -11.82 0.13
C ALA A 66 1.94 -11.77 -0.81
N ASN A 67 3.05 -11.18 -0.33
CA ASN A 67 4.32 -11.16 -1.07
C ASN A 67 4.87 -12.57 -1.34
N VAL A 68 4.81 -13.48 -0.36
CA VAL A 68 5.22 -14.89 -0.54
C VAL A 68 4.39 -15.57 -1.62
N ASN A 69 3.07 -15.36 -1.65
CA ASN A 69 2.21 -15.92 -2.68
C ASN A 69 2.57 -15.36 -4.07
N ALA A 70 2.68 -14.04 -4.21
CA ALA A 70 2.99 -13.40 -5.48
C ALA A 70 4.37 -13.80 -6.01
N VAL A 71 5.41 -13.63 -5.20
CA VAL A 71 6.79 -13.87 -5.62
C VAL A 71 7.12 -15.36 -5.69
N ALA A 72 6.96 -16.10 -4.59
CA ALA A 72 7.48 -17.47 -4.53
C ALA A 72 6.59 -18.48 -5.27
N ARG A 73 5.27 -18.26 -5.33
CA ARG A 73 4.33 -19.21 -5.94
C ARG A 73 3.90 -18.81 -7.34
N MET A 74 3.66 -17.52 -7.57
CA MET A 74 3.18 -17.01 -8.86
C MET A 74 4.30 -16.43 -9.74
N GLN A 75 5.52 -16.27 -9.20
CA GLN A 75 6.66 -15.67 -9.91
C GLN A 75 6.37 -14.23 -10.39
N ILE A 76 5.53 -13.50 -9.66
CA ILE A 76 5.20 -12.10 -9.92
C ILE A 76 6.05 -11.24 -8.99
N ASN A 77 6.87 -10.35 -9.57
CA ASN A 77 7.73 -9.43 -8.83
C ASN A 77 6.97 -8.17 -8.38
N ASP A 78 5.94 -8.37 -7.55
CA ASP A 78 5.09 -7.31 -7.03
C ASP A 78 4.45 -7.78 -5.69
N HIS A 79 3.85 -6.88 -4.92
CA HIS A 79 3.08 -7.16 -3.67
C HIS A 79 3.87 -7.19 -2.34
N SER A 80 5.08 -6.64 -2.30
CA SER A 80 5.79 -6.42 -1.02
C SER A 80 5.17 -5.28 -0.20
N TRP A 81 5.58 -5.12 1.07
CA TRP A 81 5.14 -3.98 1.89
C TRP A 81 5.57 -2.62 1.30
N VAL A 82 6.60 -2.61 0.45
CA VAL A 82 7.03 -1.41 -0.29
C VAL A 82 5.97 -1.04 -1.34
N HIS A 83 5.43 -2.02 -2.07
CA HIS A 83 4.29 -1.81 -2.96
C HIS A 83 3.10 -1.21 -2.21
N VAL A 84 2.72 -1.79 -1.06
CA VAL A 84 1.66 -1.26 -0.21
C VAL A 84 1.92 0.20 0.20
N GLN A 85 3.16 0.55 0.56
CA GLN A 85 3.54 1.93 0.88
C GLN A 85 3.39 2.87 -0.31
N ILE A 86 3.79 2.44 -1.51
CA ILE A 86 3.67 3.23 -2.74
C ILE A 86 2.18 3.47 -3.04
N VAL A 87 1.35 2.43 -3.03
CA VAL A 87 -0.09 2.52 -3.30
C VAL A 87 -0.78 3.45 -2.29
N ALA A 88 -0.51 3.31 -0.99
CA ALA A 88 -1.07 4.19 0.04
C ALA A 88 -0.68 5.67 -0.16
N ASN A 89 0.59 5.93 -0.51
CA ASN A 89 1.06 7.29 -0.80
C ASN A 89 0.39 7.90 -2.03
N ILE A 90 0.28 7.13 -3.13
CA ILE A 90 -0.35 7.59 -4.36
C ILE A 90 -1.85 7.80 -4.16
N ALA A 91 -2.55 6.89 -3.47
CA ALA A 91 -3.97 7.01 -3.19
C ALA A 91 -4.29 8.31 -2.42
N LEU A 92 -3.52 8.62 -1.37
CA LEU A 92 -3.64 9.89 -0.65
C LEU A 92 -3.34 11.09 -1.55
N LYS A 93 -2.32 11.01 -2.40
CA LYS A 93 -1.98 12.09 -3.35
C LYS A 93 -3.14 12.34 -4.32
N LEU A 94 -3.73 11.29 -4.88
CA LEU A 94 -4.85 11.38 -5.82
C LEU A 94 -6.09 11.98 -5.14
N LEU A 95 -6.48 11.45 -3.98
CA LEU A 95 -7.60 12.00 -3.19
C LEU A 95 -7.41 13.51 -2.96
N ARG A 96 -6.23 13.90 -2.47
CA ARG A 96 -5.92 15.32 -2.18
C ARG A 96 -5.92 16.19 -3.44
N GLN A 97 -5.47 15.68 -4.58
CA GLN A 97 -5.53 16.42 -5.85
C GLN A 97 -6.98 16.59 -6.32
N LEU A 98 -7.80 15.54 -6.24
CA LEU A 98 -9.21 15.61 -6.61
C LEU A 98 -9.96 16.63 -5.74
N THR A 99 -9.81 16.55 -4.41
CA THR A 99 -10.45 17.48 -3.48
C THR A 99 -9.94 18.92 -3.65
N LYS A 100 -8.65 19.10 -3.96
CA LYS A 100 -8.10 20.42 -4.29
C LYS A 100 -8.80 21.05 -5.51
N HIS A 101 -9.28 20.24 -6.46
CA HIS A 101 -9.98 20.70 -7.67
C HIS A 101 -11.50 20.55 -7.56
N GLY A 102 -12.05 20.52 -6.35
CA GLY A 102 -13.50 20.60 -6.12
C GLY A 102 -14.25 19.27 -6.22
N VAL A 103 -13.55 18.15 -6.38
CA VAL A 103 -14.18 16.82 -6.30
C VAL A 103 -14.35 16.43 -4.83
N GLU A 104 -15.58 16.51 -4.34
CA GLU A 104 -15.92 16.13 -2.97
C GLU A 104 -15.97 14.60 -2.83
N PRO A 105 -15.31 13.99 -1.82
CA PRO A 105 -15.39 12.53 -1.61
C PRO A 105 -16.80 12.09 -1.22
N SER A 106 -17.23 10.92 -1.68
CA SER A 106 -18.54 10.34 -1.31
C SER A 106 -18.71 10.14 0.19
N LEU A 107 -17.62 9.89 0.93
CA LEU A 107 -17.63 9.83 2.39
C LEU A 107 -18.19 11.11 3.03
N VAL A 108 -17.99 12.26 2.39
CA VAL A 108 -18.53 13.55 2.84
C VAL A 108 -19.97 13.71 2.38
N THR A 109 -20.26 13.52 1.08
CA THR A 109 -21.57 13.82 0.50
C THR A 109 -22.65 12.83 0.90
N ASP A 110 -22.32 11.55 0.97
CA ASP A 110 -23.29 10.45 1.08
C ASP A 110 -23.35 9.90 2.52
N TYR A 111 -22.27 10.07 3.28
CA TYR A 111 -22.13 9.50 4.64
C TYR A 111 -21.93 10.55 5.73
N GLY A 112 -21.88 11.85 5.39
CA GLY A 112 -21.80 12.95 6.35
C GLY A 112 -20.49 13.00 7.17
N LEU A 113 -19.42 12.37 6.67
CA LEU A 113 -18.11 12.36 7.34
C LEU A 113 -17.27 13.58 6.94
N GLU A 114 -16.14 13.77 7.62
CA GLU A 114 -15.20 14.85 7.31
C GLU A 114 -14.22 14.42 6.20
N ARG A 115 -13.64 15.41 5.50
CA ARG A 115 -12.56 15.15 4.52
C ARG A 115 -11.37 14.40 5.13
N ASP A 116 -11.08 14.62 6.41
CA ASP A 116 -10.05 13.90 7.14
C ASP A 116 -10.37 12.40 7.29
N ASP A 117 -11.65 12.03 7.40
CA ASP A 117 -12.09 10.63 7.44
C ASP A 117 -11.91 9.95 6.08
N ALA A 118 -12.12 10.68 4.98
CA ALA A 118 -11.87 10.16 3.64
C ALA A 118 -10.40 9.72 3.45
N GLU A 119 -9.44 10.48 3.99
CA GLU A 119 -8.03 10.08 3.96
C GLU A 119 -7.76 8.79 4.74
N VAL A 120 -8.45 8.58 5.88
CA VAL A 120 -8.36 7.36 6.69
C VAL A 120 -8.89 6.15 5.91
N VAL A 121 -10.09 6.27 5.35
CA VAL A 121 -10.76 5.20 4.60
C VAL A 121 -9.95 4.81 3.35
N VAL A 122 -9.50 5.80 2.57
CA VAL A 122 -8.68 5.55 1.37
C VAL A 122 -7.35 4.90 1.74
N THR A 123 -6.71 5.33 2.82
CA THR A 123 -5.47 4.69 3.30
C THR A 123 -5.74 3.23 3.68
N LEU A 124 -6.77 2.95 4.49
CA LEU A 124 -7.13 1.58 4.89
C LEU A 124 -7.42 0.69 3.68
N GLY A 125 -8.15 1.18 2.69
CA GLY A 125 -8.39 0.46 1.44
C GLY A 125 -7.10 0.11 0.71
N ALA A 126 -6.19 1.09 0.57
CA ALA A 126 -4.87 0.86 -0.04
C ALA A 126 -4.01 -0.16 0.73
N LEU A 127 -4.09 -0.18 2.07
CA LEU A 127 -3.35 -1.13 2.89
C LEU A 127 -3.82 -2.58 2.76
N LEU A 128 -5.06 -2.81 2.32
CA LEU A 128 -5.67 -4.14 2.23
C LEU A 128 -5.94 -4.60 0.80
N HIS A 129 -5.68 -3.76 -0.21
CA HIS A 129 -6.09 -4.03 -1.58
C HIS A 129 -5.50 -5.30 -2.21
N CYS A 130 -4.35 -5.78 -1.71
CA CYS A 130 -3.59 -6.89 -2.28
C CYS A 130 -3.37 -8.04 -1.29
N VAL A 131 -4.18 -8.14 -0.22
CA VAL A 131 -4.10 -9.25 0.75
C VAL A 131 -4.95 -10.47 0.36
N GLY A 132 -5.76 -10.38 -0.69
CA GLY A 132 -6.53 -11.46 -1.31
C GLY A 132 -6.24 -11.58 -2.79
#